data_AF-A0A7C9DD92-F1
#
_entry.id   AF-A0A7C9DD92-F1
#
_cell.length_a   1.000
_cell.length_b   1.000
_cell.length_c   1.000
_cell.angle_alpha   90.00
_cell.angle_beta   90.00
_cell.angle_gamma   90.00
#
_symmetry.space_group_name_H-M   'P 1'
#
loop_
_entity.id
_entity.type
_entity.pdbx_description
1 polymer ?
#
loop_
_entity_poly.entity_id
_entity_poly.type
_entity_poly.pdbx_seq_one_letter_code
_entity_poly.pdbx_strand_id
1 'polypeptide(L)'
;MASAEQPLKKRKLYDPLPPPQALLQPPLPPPNANDQPPPRPPETPPPLSHEEILRRRRNREEIRSIYESYKTIKCCISSGKDARHMPELEQAYLSLISASRGIRL
;
A
#
# COMPACT_ATOMS: atom_id res chain seq x y z
N MET A 1 -5.32 36.02 20.42
CA MET A 1 -4.13 35.20 20.13
C MET A 1 -4.56 33.78 19.82
N ALA A 2 -3.88 33.15 18.86
CA ALA A 2 -4.06 31.80 18.29
C ALA A 2 -5.06 31.65 17.12
N SER A 3 -4.57 31.99 15.92
CA SER A 3 -5.05 31.56 14.60
C SER A 3 -4.96 30.03 14.44
N ALA A 4 -5.97 29.42 13.84
CA ALA A 4 -5.89 28.05 13.32
C ALA A 4 -5.52 28.08 11.83
N GLU A 5 -4.32 27.60 11.49
CA GLU A 5 -3.88 27.36 10.12
C GLU A 5 -4.71 26.22 9.49
N GLN A 6 -5.52 26.55 8.47
CA GLN A 6 -6.08 25.55 7.55
C GLN A 6 -5.06 25.26 6.44
N PRO A 7 -4.80 23.99 6.07
CA PRO A 7 -3.94 23.67 4.94
C PRO A 7 -4.61 24.04 3.60
N LEU A 8 -3.89 24.81 2.78
CA LEU A 8 -4.35 25.36 1.51
C LEU A 8 -4.65 24.27 0.45
N LYS A 9 -5.85 24.35 -0.12
CA LYS A 9 -6.42 23.45 -1.15
C LYS A 9 -5.53 23.38 -2.40
N LYS A 10 -5.09 22.16 -2.76
CA LYS A 10 -4.34 21.90 -4.00
C LYS A 10 -5.23 22.09 -5.25
N ARG A 11 -4.62 22.73 -6.25
CA ARG A 11 -5.20 23.35 -7.46
C ARG A 11 -5.81 22.31 -8.43
N LYS A 12 -6.85 22.73 -9.17
CA LYS A 12 -7.43 21.96 -10.29
C LYS A 12 -6.57 22.16 -11.55
N LEU A 13 -6.21 21.06 -12.21
CA LEU A 13 -5.57 21.06 -13.53
C LEU A 13 -6.65 21.36 -14.58
N TYR A 14 -6.42 22.40 -15.39
CA TYR A 14 -7.25 22.77 -16.54
C TYR A 14 -6.71 22.03 -17.78
N ASP A 15 -7.59 21.50 -18.63
CA ASP A 15 -7.24 20.99 -19.95
C ASP A 15 -8.08 21.70 -21.04
N PRO A 16 -7.50 22.18 -22.16
CA PRO A 16 -8.17 23.07 -23.12
C PRO A 16 -8.72 22.36 -24.40
N LEU A 17 -10.05 22.53 -24.68
CA LEU A 17 -10.77 22.92 -25.94
C LEU A 17 -10.45 22.26 -27.34
N PRO A 18 -11.28 22.34 -28.44
CA PRO A 18 -12.71 22.05 -28.83
C PRO A 18 -12.81 21.10 -30.10
N PRO A 19 -13.79 21.07 -31.07
CA PRO A 19 -15.15 21.68 -31.32
C PRO A 19 -16.22 20.68 -31.92
N PRO A 20 -17.33 21.06 -32.61
CA PRO A 20 -18.27 22.19 -32.51
C PRO A 20 -19.74 21.71 -32.24
N GLN A 21 -20.46 22.32 -31.29
CA GLN A 21 -21.92 22.14 -31.22
C GLN A 21 -22.63 23.33 -31.85
N ALA A 22 -23.34 23.03 -32.93
CA ALA A 22 -24.32 23.91 -33.52
C ALA A 22 -25.54 24.03 -32.57
N LEU A 23 -26.01 25.27 -32.44
CA LEU A 23 -27.38 25.70 -32.11
C LEU A 23 -27.84 25.73 -30.64
N LEU A 24 -27.90 26.97 -30.14
CA LEU A 24 -29.05 27.60 -29.46
C LEU A 24 -29.59 26.96 -28.17
N GLN A 25 -29.12 27.39 -26.98
CA GLN A 25 -29.94 27.45 -25.76
C GLN A 25 -29.58 28.68 -24.89
N PRO A 26 -30.56 29.36 -24.24
CA PRO A 26 -30.33 30.50 -23.35
C PRO A 26 -29.74 30.08 -21.98
N PRO A 27 -29.10 31.00 -21.23
CA PRO A 27 -28.37 30.66 -20.01
C PRO A 27 -29.29 30.16 -18.89
N LEU A 28 -29.01 28.95 -18.40
CA LEU A 28 -29.63 28.40 -17.18
C LEU A 28 -29.19 29.22 -15.95
N PRO A 29 -30.08 29.50 -14.99
CA PRO A 29 -29.72 30.17 -13.74
C PRO A 29 -28.73 29.33 -12.92
N PRO A 30 -27.88 29.95 -12.08
CA PRO A 30 -26.88 29.22 -11.29
C PRO A 30 -27.57 28.25 -10.32
N PRO A 31 -27.06 27.02 -10.16
CA PRO A 31 -27.57 26.09 -9.16
C PRO A 31 -27.40 26.70 -7.77
N ASN A 32 -28.49 26.80 -7.01
CA ASN A 32 -28.44 27.16 -5.59
C ASN A 32 -27.52 26.17 -4.87
N ALA A 33 -26.50 26.69 -4.20
CA ALA A 33 -25.50 25.90 -3.46
C ALA A 33 -26.04 25.22 -2.19
N ASN A 34 -27.37 25.09 -2.04
CA ASN A 34 -28.02 24.65 -0.81
C ASN A 34 -28.63 23.24 -0.89
N ASP A 35 -28.56 22.57 -2.05
CA ASP A 35 -29.07 21.21 -2.26
C ASP A 35 -27.95 20.17 -2.40
N GLN A 36 -26.82 20.34 -1.69
CA GLN A 36 -25.81 19.28 -1.62
C GLN A 36 -26.29 18.21 -0.60
N PRO A 37 -26.53 16.96 -1.02
CA PRO A 37 -26.81 15.87 -0.09
C PRO A 37 -25.64 15.76 0.91
N PRO A 38 -25.90 15.43 2.19
CA PRO A 38 -24.84 15.28 3.17
C PRO A 38 -23.77 14.30 2.64
N PRO A 39 -22.46 14.57 2.89
CA PRO A 39 -21.40 13.68 2.47
C PRO A 39 -21.68 12.29 3.03
N ARG A 40 -21.79 11.30 2.13
CA ARG A 40 -22.00 9.90 2.54
C ARG A 40 -20.87 9.49 3.49
N PRO A 41 -21.18 8.80 4.60
CA PRO A 41 -20.15 8.30 5.50
C PRO A 41 -19.18 7.41 4.73
N PRO A 42 -17.89 7.41 5.09
CA PRO A 42 -16.89 6.58 4.43
C PRO A 42 -17.32 5.11 4.54
N GLU A 43 -17.46 4.44 3.40
CA GLU A 43 -17.71 3.00 3.37
C GLU A 43 -16.53 2.30 4.02
N THR A 44 -16.77 1.67 5.16
CA THR A 44 -15.77 0.84 5.83
C THR A 44 -15.73 -0.51 5.11
N PRO A 45 -14.53 -1.01 4.73
CA PRO A 45 -14.44 -2.30 4.10
C PRO A 45 -14.96 -3.39 5.05
N PRO A 46 -15.63 -4.43 4.53
CA PRO A 46 -16.17 -5.51 5.35
C PRO A 46 -15.06 -6.21 6.15
N PRO A 47 -15.37 -6.71 7.36
CA PRO A 47 -14.40 -7.40 8.19
C PRO A 47 -13.88 -8.66 7.50
N LEU A 48 -12.57 -8.87 7.57
CA LEU A 48 -11.92 -10.05 7.01
C LEU A 48 -12.30 -11.30 7.80
N SER A 49 -12.36 -12.45 7.13
CA SER A 49 -12.54 -13.75 7.80
C SER A 49 -11.34 -14.08 8.70
N HIS A 50 -11.57 -14.86 9.76
CA HIS A 50 -10.52 -15.28 10.69
C HIS A 50 -9.37 -16.02 9.98
N GLU A 51 -9.71 -16.86 9.00
CA GLU A 51 -8.74 -17.56 8.16
C GLU A 51 -7.87 -16.59 7.35
N GLU A 52 -8.47 -15.56 6.76
CA GLU A 52 -7.73 -14.55 6.00
C GLU A 52 -6.81 -13.71 6.90
N ILE A 53 -7.25 -13.39 8.11
CA ILE A 53 -6.43 -12.71 9.10
C ILE A 53 -5.19 -13.56 9.45
N LEU A 54 -5.38 -14.84 9.75
CA LEU A 54 -4.28 -15.76 10.06
C LEU A 54 -3.34 -15.95 8.88
N ARG A 55 -3.88 -16.09 7.66
CA ARG A 55 -3.10 -16.21 6.42
C ARG A 55 -2.25 -14.97 6.18
N ARG A 56 -2.81 -13.76 6.30
CA ARG A 56 -2.06 -12.50 6.17
C ARG A 56 -0.97 -12.38 7.22
N ARG A 57 -1.25 -12.81 8.46
CA ARG A 57 -0.25 -12.83 9.53
C ARG A 57 0.92 -13.76 9.19
N ARG A 58 0.64 -15.00 8.77
CA ARG A 58 1.68 -15.96 8.34
C ARG A 58 2.49 -15.43 7.17
N ASN A 59 1.83 -14.90 6.14
CA ASN A 59 2.52 -14.34 4.98
C ASN A 59 3.48 -13.21 5.38
N ARG A 60 3.07 -12.33 6.29
CA ARG A 60 3.94 -11.28 6.83
C ARG A 60 5.15 -11.85 7.59
N GLU A 61 4.95 -12.93 8.34
CA GLU A 61 6.02 -13.61 9.07
C GLU A 61 6.99 -14.33 8.13
N GLU A 62 6.48 -14.98 7.07
CA GLU A 62 7.27 -15.62 6.01
C GLU A 62 8.14 -14.61 5.26
N ILE A 63 7.56 -13.48 4.82
CA ILE A 63 8.31 -12.41 4.15
C ILE A 63 9.45 -11.90 5.04
N ARG A 64 9.16 -11.66 6.33
CA ARG A 64 10.18 -11.22 7.28
C ARG A 64 11.29 -12.27 7.43
N SER A 65 10.92 -13.54 7.58
CA SER A 65 11.85 -14.65 7.72
C SER A 65 12.76 -14.82 6.51
N ILE A 66 12.21 -14.69 5.30
CA ILE A 66 12.97 -14.72 4.03
C ILE A 66 14.00 -13.59 4.01
N TYR A 67 13.59 -12.38 4.36
CA TYR A 67 14.49 -11.22 4.35
C TYR A 67 15.63 -11.36 5.36
N GLU A 68 15.34 -11.80 6.58
CA GLU A 68 16.37 -12.05 7.59
C GLU A 68 17.31 -13.18 7.17
N SER A 69 16.78 -14.27 6.62
CA SER A 69 17.59 -15.37 6.11
C SER A 69 18.54 -14.90 4.99
N TYR A 70 18.03 -14.09 4.05
CA TYR A 70 18.84 -13.48 3.00
C TYR A 70 19.95 -12.57 3.55
N LYS A 71 19.64 -11.75 4.56
CA LYS A 71 20.62 -10.87 5.20
C LYS A 71 21.73 -11.66 5.88
N THR A 72 21.37 -12.73 6.62
CA THR A 72 22.34 -13.62 7.26
C THR A 72 23.22 -14.31 6.23
N ILE A 73 22.64 -14.90 5.18
CA ILE A 73 23.38 -15.55 4.09
C ILE A 73 24.36 -14.55 3.46
N LYS A 74 23.90 -13.34 3.14
CA LYS A 74 24.76 -12.29 2.58
C LYS A 74 25.92 -11.94 3.51
N CYS A 75 25.64 -11.77 4.81
CA CYS A 75 26.66 -11.48 5.82
C CYS A 75 27.71 -12.60 5.87
N CYS A 76 27.28 -13.86 5.98
CA CYS A 76 28.16 -15.03 6.01
C CYS A 76 29.05 -15.10 4.76
N ILE A 77 28.52 -14.78 3.58
CA ILE A 77 29.31 -14.74 2.32
C ILE A 77 30.32 -13.59 2.35
N SER A 78 29.91 -12.40 2.80
CA SER A 78 30.78 -11.21 2.86
C SER A 78 31.89 -11.34 3.90
N SER A 79 31.65 -12.04 5.00
CA SER A 79 32.64 -12.30 6.06
C SER A 79 33.72 -13.32 5.66
N GLY A 80 33.67 -13.87 4.44
CA GLY A 80 34.57 -14.92 3.97
C GLY A 80 34.21 -16.29 4.55
N LYS A 81 34.87 -17.36 4.06
CA LYS A 81 34.71 -18.75 4.56
C LYS A 81 35.30 -18.92 5.97
N ASP A 82 34.91 -18.08 6.90
CA ASP A 82 35.18 -18.29 8.32
C ASP A 82 34.28 -19.45 8.75
N ALA A 83 34.88 -20.61 9.04
CA ALA A 83 34.17 -21.84 9.34
C ALA A 83 33.20 -21.69 10.52
N ARG A 84 33.42 -20.68 11.36
CA ARG A 84 32.56 -20.32 12.49
C ARG A 84 31.17 -19.85 12.09
N HIS A 85 30.98 -19.33 10.87
CA HIS A 85 29.68 -18.88 10.37
C HIS A 85 28.94 -19.95 9.54
N MET A 86 29.54 -21.14 9.35
CA MET A 86 28.92 -22.22 8.58
C MET A 86 27.60 -22.72 9.18
N PRO A 87 27.47 -22.91 10.52
CA PRO A 87 26.20 -23.33 11.12
C PRO A 87 25.08 -22.30 10.91
N GLU A 88 25.38 -21.01 11.07
CA GLU A 88 24.42 -19.93 10.84
C GLU A 88 24.01 -19.83 9.37
N LEU A 89 24.96 -20.04 8.46
CA LEU A 89 24.70 -20.06 7.02
C LEU A 89 23.78 -21.23 6.64
N GLU A 90 24.07 -22.44 7.12
CA GLU A 90 23.27 -23.64 6.88
C GLU A 90 21.85 -23.43 7.41
N GLN A 91 21.73 -22.93 8.64
CA GLN A 91 20.43 -22.70 9.26
C GLN A 91 19.61 -21.61 8.55
N ALA A 92 20.25 -20.55 8.08
CA ALA A 92 19.59 -19.52 7.28
C ALA A 92 19.11 -20.07 5.94
N TYR A 93 19.88 -20.97 5.31
CA TYR A 93 19.48 -21.64 4.07
C TYR A 93 18.27 -22.57 4.27
N LEU A 94 18.28 -23.38 5.33
CA LEU A 94 17.16 -24.25 5.68
C LEU A 94 15.89 -23.44 6.00
N SER A 95 16.05 -22.34 6.72
CA SER A 95 14.95 -21.41 7.03
C SER A 95 14.35 -20.81 5.77
N LEU A 96 15.17 -20.39 4.82
CA LEU A 96 14.74 -19.88 3.52
C LEU A 96 13.97 -20.94 2.69
N ILE A 97 14.47 -22.18 2.65
CA ILE A 97 13.79 -23.29 1.96
C ILE A 97 12.44 -23.58 2.61
N SER A 98 12.37 -23.58 3.95
CA SER A 98 11.11 -23.81 4.66
C SER A 98 10.10 -22.68 4.41
N ALA A 99 10.53 -21.43 4.49
CA ALA A 99 9.66 -20.27 4.29
C ALA A 99 9.14 -20.15 2.85
N SER A 100 9.93 -20.58 1.86
CA SER A 100 9.52 -20.53 0.44
C SER A 100 8.47 -21.58 0.05
N ARG A 101 8.33 -22.68 0.80
CA ARG A 101 7.33 -23.72 0.54
C ARG A 101 5.90 -23.32 0.90
N GLY A 102 5.70 -22.23 1.64
CA GLY A 102 4.40 -21.74 2.12
C GLY A 102 3.75 -20.64 1.28
N ILE A 103 4.49 -19.99 0.36
CA ILE A 103 3.97 -18.90 -0.45
C ILE A 103 3.12 -19.46 -1.61
N ARG A 104 1.84 -19.71 -1.36
CA ARG A 104 0.82 -19.72 -2.43
C ARG A 104 0.30 -18.29 -2.58
N LEU A 105 0.61 -17.67 -3.72
CA LEU A 105 -0.05 -16.44 -4.19
C LEU A 105 -1.49 -16.73 -4.59
#